data_AF-W9XII2-F1
#
_entry.id   AF-W9XII2-F1
#
_cell.length_a   1.000
_cell.length_b   1.000
_cell.length_c   1.000
_cell.angle_alpha   90.00
_cell.angle_beta   90.00
_cell.angle_gamma   90.00
#
_symmetry.space_group_name_H-M   'P 1'
#
loop_
_entity.id
_entity.type
_entity.pdbx_description
1 polymer ?
#
loop_
_entity_poly.entity_id
_entity_poly.type
_entity_poly.pdbx_seq_one_letter_code
_entity_poly.pdbx_strand_id
1 'polypeptide(L)'
;MGDTTSHASNLNTAHIHYQLLEFMSQRHGHAYLAVDRFPPGLFAQLIAIGHLRFRATKALKQSRGTEDTPHEAQNVLQNIHSFLPELWAESKPRSKADWVLIGRAYQAATIIYCISSLQSLSVLPSTPTLRDSCLMQGEIVQNLLEEGLLVPKLRWFLLWPLVILGTQATSANDTVRRVFVRDKLYEMSRFIGLSSPLVAKEVLERFWASGKTSWDDCFDKQYVFTSLIALNVGSQS
;
A
#
# COMPACT_ATOMS: atom_id res chain seq x y z
N MET A 1 -4.82 -3.81 -5.09
CA MET A 1 -4.09 -2.53 -4.93
C MET A 1 -5.04 -1.33 -4.92
N GLY A 2 -6.11 -1.28 -5.72
CA GLY A 2 -7.07 -0.16 -5.67
C GLY A 2 -7.66 0.15 -4.28
N ASP A 3 -7.87 -0.88 -3.47
CA ASP A 3 -8.45 -0.76 -2.14
C ASP A 3 -7.49 -0.21 -1.08
N THR A 4 -6.19 -0.12 -1.37
CA THR A 4 -5.22 0.43 -0.41
C THR A 4 -5.21 1.95 -0.45
N THR A 5 -5.48 2.55 -1.60
CA THR A 5 -5.53 4.00 -1.82
C THR A 5 -6.96 4.46 -2.09
N SER A 6 -7.84 4.12 -1.15
CA SER A 6 -9.25 4.50 -1.16
C SER A 6 -9.70 4.98 0.21
N HIS A 7 -10.71 5.86 0.21
CA HIS A 7 -11.47 6.20 1.40
C HIS A 7 -12.16 4.94 1.95
N ALA A 8 -12.21 4.79 3.27
CA ALA A 8 -12.80 3.61 3.90
C ALA A 8 -14.29 3.37 3.55
N SER A 9 -15.03 4.44 3.19
CA SER A 9 -16.43 4.36 2.74
C SER A 9 -16.64 3.65 1.39
N ASN A 10 -15.57 3.46 0.60
CA ASN A 10 -15.62 2.89 -0.75
C ASN A 10 -15.13 1.42 -0.81
N LEU A 11 -15.03 0.73 0.33
CA LEU A 11 -14.41 -0.60 0.46
C LEU A 11 -15.31 -1.81 0.18
N ASN A 12 -16.45 -1.66 -0.51
CA ASN A 12 -17.32 -2.82 -0.85
C ASN A 12 -16.54 -3.90 -1.62
N THR A 13 -15.58 -3.52 -2.45
CA THR A 13 -14.71 -4.43 -3.21
C THR A 13 -13.70 -5.19 -2.32
N ALA A 14 -13.24 -4.58 -1.22
CA ALA A 14 -12.29 -5.21 -0.30
C ALA A 14 -12.90 -6.42 0.43
N HIS A 15 -14.20 -6.35 0.78
CA HIS A 15 -14.91 -7.47 1.37
C HIS A 15 -15.06 -8.65 0.41
N ILE A 16 -15.35 -8.37 -0.87
CA ILE A 16 -15.45 -9.39 -1.93
C ILE A 16 -14.08 -10.04 -2.17
N HIS A 17 -13.00 -9.25 -2.24
CA HIS A 17 -11.64 -9.76 -2.38
C HIS A 17 -11.22 -10.64 -1.20
N TYR A 18 -11.61 -10.29 0.04
CA TYR A 18 -11.34 -11.09 1.23
C TYR A 18 -12.09 -12.43 1.21
N GLN A 19 -13.39 -12.42 0.92
CA GLN A 19 -14.19 -13.66 0.81
C GLN A 19 -13.66 -14.58 -0.29
N LEU A 20 -13.24 -14.01 -1.42
CA LEU A 20 -12.63 -14.78 -2.50
C LEU A 20 -11.30 -15.40 -2.04
N LEU A 21 -10.51 -14.72 -1.22
CA LEU A 21 -9.24 -15.23 -0.70
C LEU A 21 -9.44 -16.37 0.31
N GLU A 22 -10.40 -16.26 1.22
CA GLU A 22 -10.79 -17.35 2.15
C GLU A 22 -11.30 -18.57 1.38
N PHE A 23 -12.17 -18.35 0.38
CA PHE A 23 -12.73 -19.41 -0.45
C PHE A 23 -11.66 -20.11 -1.31
N MET A 24 -10.69 -19.36 -1.85
CA MET A 24 -9.62 -19.91 -2.69
C MET A 24 -8.48 -20.52 -1.87
N SER A 25 -8.27 -20.10 -0.62
CA SER A 25 -7.35 -20.79 0.29
C SER A 25 -7.79 -22.24 0.58
N GLN A 26 -9.06 -22.58 0.33
CA GLN A 26 -9.60 -23.94 0.42
C GLN A 26 -9.50 -24.73 -0.91
N ARG A 27 -9.19 -24.08 -2.05
CA ARG A 27 -9.16 -24.68 -3.40
C ARG A 27 -7.81 -24.36 -4.07
N HIS A 28 -6.82 -25.21 -3.81
CA HIS A 28 -5.51 -25.36 -4.47
C HIS A 28 -5.06 -24.33 -5.53
N GLY A 29 -3.89 -23.73 -5.27
CA GLY A 29 -2.72 -23.74 -6.18
C GLY A 29 -2.74 -22.89 -7.46
N HIS A 30 -2.00 -21.77 -7.43
CA HIS A 30 -1.32 -21.19 -8.61
C HIS A 30 -2.16 -20.68 -9.80
N ALA A 31 -3.32 -20.07 -9.57
CA ALA A 31 -4.04 -19.37 -10.64
C ALA A 31 -4.29 -17.89 -10.32
N TYR A 32 -3.23 -17.07 -10.36
CA TYR A 32 -3.40 -15.63 -10.60
C TYR A 32 -2.21 -15.06 -11.38
N LEU A 33 -2.39 -14.91 -12.70
CA LEU A 33 -1.40 -14.47 -13.70
C LEU A 33 -0.99 -12.98 -13.63
N ALA A 34 -0.98 -12.39 -12.44
CA ALA A 34 -0.36 -11.08 -12.17
C ALA A 34 0.44 -11.05 -10.85
N VAL A 35 0.47 -12.17 -10.10
CA VAL A 35 1.01 -12.26 -8.73
C VAL A 35 2.52 -12.52 -8.68
N ASP A 36 3.18 -12.76 -9.82
CA ASP A 36 4.64 -12.94 -9.84
C ASP A 36 5.45 -11.67 -9.52
N ARG A 37 4.80 -10.51 -9.47
CA ARG A 37 5.47 -9.20 -9.31
C ARG A 37 5.31 -8.56 -7.94
N PHE A 38 4.45 -9.11 -7.08
CA PHE A 38 4.21 -8.61 -5.72
C PHE A 38 4.42 -9.76 -4.72
N PRO A 39 5.02 -9.54 -3.54
CA PRO A 39 5.20 -10.59 -2.55
C PRO A 39 3.85 -11.18 -2.06
N PRO A 40 3.53 -12.46 -2.32
CA PRO A 40 2.20 -13.01 -2.00
C PRO A 40 1.84 -12.90 -0.51
N GLY A 41 2.82 -13.08 0.38
CA GLY A 41 2.64 -12.91 1.82
C GLY A 41 2.16 -11.52 2.20
N LEU A 42 2.78 -10.47 1.64
CA LEU A 42 2.36 -9.08 1.85
C LEU A 42 1.01 -8.78 1.18
N PHE A 43 0.69 -9.44 0.05
CA PHE A 43 -0.56 -9.21 -0.66
C PHE A 43 -1.76 -9.67 0.18
N ALA A 44 -1.63 -10.83 0.82
CA ALA A 44 -2.61 -11.31 1.79
C ALA A 44 -2.82 -10.30 2.93
N GLN A 45 -1.75 -9.69 3.44
CA GLN A 45 -1.85 -8.67 4.48
C GLN A 45 -2.55 -7.39 3.98
N LEU A 46 -2.29 -6.94 2.75
CA LEU A 46 -3.02 -5.80 2.17
C LEU A 46 -4.53 -6.05 2.10
N ILE A 47 -4.94 -7.27 1.77
CA ILE A 47 -6.35 -7.66 1.74
C ILE A 47 -6.94 -7.73 3.14
N ALA A 48 -6.20 -8.28 4.11
CA ALA A 48 -6.60 -8.30 5.51
C ALA A 48 -6.81 -6.87 6.07
N ILE A 49 -5.88 -5.93 5.78
CA ILE A 49 -6.04 -4.52 6.15
C ILE A 49 -7.31 -3.94 5.53
N GLY A 50 -7.54 -4.17 4.23
CA GLY A 50 -8.75 -3.71 3.55
C GLY A 50 -10.04 -4.23 4.20
N HIS A 51 -10.05 -5.50 4.60
CA HIS A 51 -11.17 -6.12 5.31
C HIS A 51 -11.40 -5.50 6.70
N LEU A 52 -10.33 -5.26 7.47
CA LEU A 52 -10.41 -4.59 8.77
C LEU A 52 -10.98 -3.17 8.63
N ARG A 53 -10.52 -2.40 7.63
CA ARG A 53 -11.03 -1.06 7.35
C ARG A 53 -12.51 -1.07 6.96
N PHE A 54 -12.94 -2.05 6.16
CA PHE A 54 -14.36 -2.24 5.83
C PHE A 54 -15.21 -2.54 7.07
N ARG A 55 -14.77 -3.49 7.91
CA ARG A 55 -15.47 -3.84 9.16
C ARG A 55 -15.58 -2.65 10.10
N ALA A 56 -14.50 -1.90 10.30
CA ALA A 56 -14.47 -0.70 11.13
C ALA A 56 -15.46 0.36 10.62
N THR A 57 -15.46 0.64 9.31
CA THR A 57 -16.40 1.58 8.71
C THR A 57 -17.86 1.16 8.90
N LYS A 58 -18.16 -0.13 8.75
CA LYS A 58 -19.51 -0.68 8.98
C LYS A 58 -19.91 -0.57 10.45
N ALA A 59 -19.01 -0.87 11.37
CA ALA A 59 -19.27 -0.77 12.81
C ALA A 59 -19.55 0.68 13.24
N LEU A 60 -18.77 1.64 12.74
CA LEU A 60 -18.99 3.08 12.96
C LEU A 60 -20.38 3.53 12.48
N LYS A 61 -20.83 3.07 11.30
CA LYS A 61 -22.16 3.39 10.77
C LYS A 61 -23.31 2.75 11.57
N GLN A 62 -23.05 1.63 12.23
CA GLN A 62 -24.07 0.83 12.93
C GLN A 62 -24.04 1.05 14.45
N SER A 63 -23.18 1.94 14.96
CA SER A 63 -22.94 2.16 16.39
C SER A 63 -22.69 0.87 17.18
N ARG A 64 -22.02 -0.10 16.55
CA ARG A 64 -21.65 -1.38 17.18
C ARG A 64 -20.18 -1.36 17.59
N GLY A 65 -19.86 -2.08 18.68
CA GLY A 65 -18.47 -2.29 19.10
C GLY A 65 -17.66 -3.11 18.09
N THR A 66 -16.34 -2.89 18.07
CA THR A 66 -15.36 -3.61 17.23
C THR A 66 -14.53 -4.56 18.09
N GLU A 67 -15.16 -5.49 18.80
CA GLU A 67 -14.53 -6.18 19.94
C GLU A 67 -13.31 -7.08 19.61
N ASP A 68 -13.07 -7.45 18.35
CA ASP A 68 -11.89 -8.26 17.96
C ASP A 68 -10.91 -7.56 16.99
N THR A 69 -11.29 -6.40 16.47
CA THR A 69 -10.57 -5.74 15.36
C THR A 69 -9.13 -5.28 15.74
N PRO A 70 -8.87 -4.77 16.96
CA PRO A 70 -7.52 -4.37 17.35
C PRO A 70 -6.51 -5.52 17.43
N HIS A 71 -6.92 -6.69 17.93
CA HIS A 71 -6.05 -7.88 18.04
C HIS A 71 -5.74 -8.44 16.65
N GLU A 72 -6.75 -8.54 15.77
CA GLU A 72 -6.53 -8.91 14.37
C GLU A 72 -5.57 -7.94 13.66
N ALA A 73 -5.70 -6.63 13.89
CA ALA A 73 -4.82 -5.62 13.32
C ALA A 73 -3.35 -5.78 13.79
N GLN A 74 -3.13 -6.10 15.06
CA GLN A 74 -1.79 -6.38 15.59
C GLN A 74 -1.19 -7.63 14.95
N ASN A 75 -1.98 -8.70 14.76
CA ASN A 75 -1.53 -9.92 14.08
C ASN A 75 -1.14 -9.65 12.63
N VAL A 76 -1.93 -8.85 11.90
CA VAL A 76 -1.59 -8.42 10.55
C VAL A 76 -0.27 -7.65 10.53
N LEU A 77 -0.09 -6.69 11.45
CA LEU A 77 1.16 -5.94 11.57
C LEU A 77 2.37 -6.87 11.85
N GLN A 78 2.23 -7.83 12.75
CA GLN A 78 3.27 -8.80 13.08
C GLN A 78 3.62 -9.71 11.88
N ASN A 79 2.62 -10.11 11.10
CA ASN A 79 2.83 -10.90 9.89
C ASN A 79 3.59 -10.11 8.83
N ILE A 80 3.32 -8.81 8.69
CA ILE A 80 4.07 -7.93 7.80
C ILE A 80 5.52 -7.81 8.26
N HIS A 81 5.77 -7.64 9.56
CA HIS A 81 7.14 -7.60 10.10
C HIS A 81 7.91 -8.91 9.90
N SER A 82 7.22 -10.04 10.00
CA SER A 82 7.83 -11.37 9.82
C SER A 82 8.10 -11.74 8.36
N PHE A 83 7.66 -10.93 7.39
CA PHE A 83 7.97 -11.15 5.99
C PHE A 83 9.49 -11.03 5.75
N LEU A 84 10.04 -11.97 4.97
CA LEU A 84 11.47 -12.02 4.64
C LEU A 84 11.68 -11.71 3.15
N PRO A 85 12.05 -10.46 2.79
CA PRO A 85 12.34 -10.07 1.42
C PRO A 85 13.39 -10.95 0.74
N GLU A 86 14.39 -11.39 1.48
CA GLU A 86 15.51 -12.22 1.01
C GLU A 86 15.03 -13.59 0.54
N LEU A 87 14.18 -14.24 1.33
CA LEU A 87 13.60 -15.55 1.00
C LEU A 87 12.65 -15.43 -0.20
N TRP A 88 11.84 -14.37 -0.25
CA TRP A 88 10.98 -14.14 -1.41
C TRP A 88 11.80 -13.91 -2.70
N ALA A 89 12.89 -13.16 -2.61
CA ALA A 89 13.76 -12.85 -3.75
C ALA A 89 14.47 -14.08 -4.33
N GLU A 90 14.68 -15.15 -3.55
CA GLU A 90 15.27 -16.40 -4.03
C GLU A 90 14.41 -17.12 -5.08
N SER A 91 13.09 -16.93 -5.00
CA SER A 91 12.14 -17.49 -5.97
C SER A 91 12.09 -16.73 -7.30
N LYS A 92 12.81 -15.61 -7.44
CA LYS A 92 12.64 -14.68 -8.56
C LYS A 92 13.70 -14.80 -9.64
N PRO A 93 13.32 -14.60 -10.92
CA PRO A 93 14.26 -14.70 -12.02
C PRO A 93 15.18 -13.48 -12.04
N ARG A 94 16.50 -13.73 -12.10
CA ARG A 94 17.60 -12.76 -12.28
C ARG A 94 17.66 -11.65 -11.20
N SER A 95 18.88 -11.30 -10.81
CA SER A 95 19.18 -10.21 -9.87
C SER A 95 18.45 -10.29 -8.52
N LYS A 96 18.91 -11.18 -7.63
CA LYS A 96 18.40 -11.30 -6.26
C LYS A 96 18.36 -9.94 -5.54
N ALA A 97 19.38 -9.11 -5.73
CA ALA A 97 19.47 -7.79 -5.10
C ALA A 97 18.30 -6.86 -5.47
N ASP A 98 17.91 -6.81 -6.75
CA ASP A 98 16.79 -5.99 -7.21
C ASP A 98 15.46 -6.43 -6.54
N TRP A 99 15.25 -7.74 -6.44
CA TRP A 99 14.05 -8.29 -5.81
C TRP A 99 14.05 -8.10 -4.29
N VAL A 100 15.20 -8.16 -3.63
CA VAL A 100 15.31 -7.81 -2.21
C VAL A 100 14.95 -6.35 -1.98
N LEU A 101 15.46 -5.43 -2.81
CA LEU A 101 15.13 -4.01 -2.75
C LEU A 101 13.62 -3.79 -2.87
N ILE A 102 13.00 -4.38 -3.90
CA ILE A 102 11.55 -4.31 -4.10
C ILE A 102 10.81 -4.87 -2.87
N GLY A 103 11.20 -6.04 -2.38
CA GLY A 103 10.54 -6.70 -1.25
C GLY A 103 10.59 -5.86 0.03
N ARG A 104 11.75 -5.25 0.33
CA ARG A 104 11.92 -4.33 1.46
C ARG A 104 11.09 -3.06 1.30
N ALA A 105 11.05 -2.48 0.10
CA ALA A 105 10.26 -1.28 -0.18
C ALA A 105 8.76 -1.55 0.02
N TYR A 106 8.27 -2.70 -0.46
CA TYR A 106 6.88 -3.10 -0.24
C TYR A 106 6.59 -3.40 1.22
N GLN A 107 7.47 -4.10 1.94
CA GLN A 107 7.28 -4.39 3.35
C GLN A 107 7.13 -3.11 4.17
N ALA A 108 8.08 -2.18 4.03
CA ALA A 108 8.07 -0.93 4.77
C ALA A 108 6.84 -0.07 4.41
N ALA A 109 6.49 0.01 3.13
CA ALA A 109 5.28 0.70 2.68
C ALA A 109 3.99 0.03 3.21
N THR A 110 3.93 -1.30 3.29
CA THR A 110 2.80 -2.04 3.86
C THR A 110 2.66 -1.80 5.37
N ILE A 111 3.77 -1.66 6.11
CA ILE A 111 3.74 -1.27 7.53
C ILE A 111 3.11 0.12 7.69
N ILE A 112 3.59 1.11 6.92
CA ILE A 112 3.06 2.49 6.94
C ILE A 112 1.56 2.48 6.63
N TYR A 113 1.16 1.76 5.58
CA TYR A 113 -0.24 1.62 5.20
C TYR A 113 -1.07 1.00 6.33
N CYS A 114 -0.64 -0.13 6.89
CA CYS A 114 -1.32 -0.81 7.98
C CYS A 114 -1.57 0.12 9.16
N ILE A 115 -0.52 0.76 9.67
CA ILE A 115 -0.61 1.63 10.84
C ILE A 115 -1.49 2.84 10.54
N SER A 116 -1.16 3.60 9.49
CA SER A 116 -1.83 4.89 9.21
C SER A 116 -3.30 4.72 8.87
N SER A 117 -3.64 3.71 8.06
CA SER A 117 -5.02 3.49 7.58
C SER A 117 -5.94 2.84 8.61
N LEU A 118 -5.39 2.12 9.61
CA LEU A 118 -6.17 1.58 10.72
C LEU A 118 -6.27 2.58 11.88
N GLN A 119 -5.27 3.45 12.06
CA GLN A 119 -5.37 4.56 13.01
C GLN A 119 -6.41 5.61 12.59
N SER A 120 -6.58 5.87 11.30
CA SER A 120 -7.62 6.80 10.81
C SER A 120 -9.05 6.35 11.12
N LEU A 121 -9.25 5.05 11.36
CA LEU A 121 -10.52 4.44 11.75
C LEU A 121 -10.58 4.03 13.22
N SER A 122 -9.60 4.45 14.03
CA SER A 122 -9.48 4.09 15.45
C SER A 122 -9.39 2.59 15.72
N VAL A 123 -9.00 1.78 14.73
CA VAL A 123 -8.78 0.33 14.88
C VAL A 123 -7.47 0.05 15.60
N LEU A 124 -6.40 0.77 15.21
CA LEU A 124 -5.13 0.79 15.94
C LEU A 124 -5.03 2.06 16.78
N PRO A 125 -4.46 1.98 18.00
CA PRO A 125 -4.28 3.15 18.84
C PRO A 125 -3.20 4.09 18.27
N SER A 126 -3.34 5.39 18.50
CA SER A 126 -2.32 6.39 18.18
C SER A 126 -1.26 6.47 19.28
N THR A 127 -0.34 5.50 19.32
CA THR A 127 0.75 5.46 20.32
C THR A 127 2.06 6.03 19.77
N PRO A 128 2.96 6.55 20.64
CA PRO A 128 4.30 6.97 20.23
C PRO A 128 5.07 5.87 19.50
N THR A 129 5.01 4.63 19.98
CA THR A 129 5.68 3.47 19.38
C THR A 129 5.28 3.22 17.92
N LEU A 130 3.97 3.29 17.61
CA LEU A 130 3.50 3.10 16.24
C LEU A 130 3.86 4.27 15.33
N ARG A 131 3.85 5.50 15.88
CA ARG A 131 4.29 6.70 15.16
C ARG A 131 5.78 6.63 14.82
N ASP A 132 6.62 6.26 15.78
CA ASP A 132 8.07 6.12 15.59
C ASP A 132 8.38 5.00 14.58
N SER A 133 7.59 3.91 14.60
CA SER A 133 7.64 2.87 13.57
C SER A 133 7.33 3.44 12.17
N CYS A 134 6.25 4.20 11.99
CA CYS A 134 5.94 4.84 10.71
C CYS A 134 7.06 5.76 10.22
N LEU A 135 7.65 6.59 11.11
CA LEU A 135 8.76 7.47 10.75
C LEU A 135 9.99 6.66 10.29
N MET A 136 10.37 5.64 11.06
CA MET A 136 11.47 4.74 10.70
C MET A 136 11.23 4.06 9.34
N GLN A 137 10.03 3.53 9.11
CA GLN A 137 9.69 2.92 7.83
C GLN A 137 9.67 3.94 6.69
N GLY A 138 9.28 5.18 6.96
CA GLY A 138 9.33 6.29 6.00
C GLY A 138 10.76 6.55 5.51
N GLU A 139 11.74 6.56 6.42
CA GLU A 139 13.16 6.69 6.05
C GLU A 139 13.67 5.47 5.28
N ILE A 140 13.27 4.26 5.66
CA ILE A 140 13.63 3.03 4.94
C ILE A 140 13.09 3.08 3.50
N VAL A 141 11.81 3.42 3.31
CA VAL A 141 11.20 3.52 1.98
C VAL A 141 11.86 4.63 1.16
N GLN A 142 12.16 5.79 1.76
CA GLN A 142 12.88 6.88 1.09
C GLN A 142 14.21 6.40 0.50
N ASN A 143 15.07 5.78 1.31
CA ASN A 143 16.39 5.31 0.88
C ASN A 143 16.27 4.25 -0.22
N LEU A 144 15.35 3.30 -0.09
CA LEU A 144 15.12 2.26 -1.10
C LEU A 144 14.58 2.83 -2.42
N LEU A 145 13.77 3.88 -2.37
CA LEU A 145 13.25 4.57 -3.56
C LEU A 145 14.34 5.39 -4.26
N GLU A 146 15.21 6.06 -3.50
CA GLU A 146 16.36 6.78 -4.05
C GLU A 146 17.28 5.85 -4.84
N GLU A 147 17.56 4.66 -4.32
CA GLU A 147 18.35 3.64 -5.02
C GLU A 147 17.56 3.02 -6.18
N GLY A 148 16.35 2.52 -5.92
CA GLY A 148 15.58 1.72 -6.87
C GLY A 148 15.12 2.51 -8.10
N LEU A 149 14.80 3.80 -7.95
CA LEU A 149 14.32 4.63 -9.07
C LEU A 149 15.44 5.03 -10.05
N LEU A 150 16.72 4.88 -9.66
CA LEU A 150 17.85 5.02 -10.58
C LEU A 150 17.88 3.89 -11.62
N VAL A 151 17.30 2.72 -11.30
CA VAL A 151 17.27 1.55 -12.17
C VAL A 151 15.97 1.53 -12.98
N PRO A 152 15.98 1.80 -14.31
CA PRO A 152 14.76 2.03 -15.09
C PRO A 152 13.75 0.87 -15.03
N LYS A 153 14.23 -0.38 -15.04
CA LYS A 153 13.37 -1.58 -14.95
C LYS A 153 12.64 -1.70 -13.61
N LEU A 154 13.15 -1.14 -12.52
CA LEU A 154 12.54 -1.24 -11.19
C LEU A 154 11.43 -0.21 -10.98
N ARG A 155 11.42 0.89 -11.74
CA ARG A 155 10.42 1.96 -11.62
C ARG A 155 8.99 1.44 -11.67
N TRP A 156 8.72 0.45 -12.51
CA TRP A 156 7.40 -0.20 -12.60
C TRP A 156 6.92 -0.75 -11.25
N PHE A 157 7.84 -1.26 -10.42
CA PHE A 157 7.49 -1.89 -9.15
C PHE A 157 7.37 -0.89 -8.00
N LEU A 158 7.90 0.33 -8.16
CA LEU A 158 8.08 1.28 -7.07
C LEU A 158 7.03 2.40 -7.02
N LEU A 159 6.04 2.38 -7.92
CA LEU A 159 4.97 3.38 -7.93
C LEU A 159 4.20 3.40 -6.60
N TRP A 160 3.72 2.24 -6.15
CA TRP A 160 2.93 2.19 -4.92
C TRP A 160 3.75 2.59 -3.68
N PRO A 161 4.96 2.05 -3.43
CA PRO A 161 5.82 2.54 -2.34
C PRO A 161 6.09 4.06 -2.40
N LEU A 162 6.28 4.64 -3.59
CA LEU A 162 6.46 6.09 -3.75
C LEU A 162 5.21 6.89 -3.34
N VAL A 163 4.01 6.38 -3.66
CA VAL A 163 2.76 7.00 -3.20
C VAL A 163 2.64 6.93 -1.67
N ILE A 164 2.94 5.77 -1.07
CA ILE A 164 2.89 5.59 0.39
C ILE A 164 3.87 6.54 1.10
N LEU A 165 5.07 6.72 0.57
CA LEU A 165 6.01 7.71 1.09
C LEU A 165 5.42 9.12 1.04
N GLY A 166 4.73 9.47 -0.05
CA GLY A 166 4.05 10.76 -0.21
C GLY A 166 2.99 11.04 0.86
N THR A 167 2.28 10.02 1.34
CA THR A 167 1.26 10.19 2.38
C THR A 167 1.86 10.48 3.77
N GLN A 168 3.13 10.18 4.00
CA GLN A 168 3.82 10.51 5.25
C GLN A 168 4.29 11.97 5.31
N ALA A 169 4.44 12.64 4.16
CA ALA A 169 4.99 13.99 4.04
C ALA A 169 3.99 15.10 4.44
N THR A 170 3.41 15.01 5.64
CA THR A 170 2.32 15.86 6.11
C THR A 170 2.80 17.11 6.86
N SER A 171 4.03 17.10 7.40
CA SER A 171 4.59 18.25 8.11
C SER A 171 5.07 19.34 7.14
N ALA A 172 5.07 20.59 7.58
CA ALA A 172 5.67 21.69 6.83
C ALA A 172 7.18 21.46 6.58
N ASN A 173 7.84 20.72 7.47
CA ASN A 173 9.26 20.38 7.36
C ASN A 173 9.55 19.30 6.30
N ASP A 174 8.53 18.63 5.76
CA ASP A 174 8.69 17.57 4.75
C ASP A 174 8.88 18.11 3.32
N THR A 175 9.22 19.39 3.15
CA THR A 175 9.31 20.03 1.83
C THR A 175 10.24 19.27 0.86
N VAL A 176 11.39 18.80 1.35
CA VAL A 176 12.34 18.01 0.54
C VAL A 176 11.71 16.70 0.06
N ARG A 177 11.02 15.98 0.95
CA ARG A 177 10.32 14.73 0.64
C ARG A 177 9.17 14.96 -0.35
N ARG A 178 8.40 16.05 -0.19
CA ARG A 178 7.32 16.42 -1.13
C ARG A 178 7.87 16.68 -2.54
N VAL A 179 8.97 17.43 -2.64
CA VAL A 179 9.65 17.71 -3.92
C VAL A 179 10.14 16.40 -4.55
N PHE A 180 10.83 15.55 -3.79
CA PHE A 180 11.29 14.24 -4.26
C PHE A 180 10.14 13.40 -4.83
N VAL A 181 9.07 13.21 -4.06
CA VAL A 181 7.92 12.39 -4.47
C VAL A 181 7.26 12.96 -5.73
N ARG A 182 7.01 14.27 -5.76
CA ARG A 182 6.40 14.97 -6.90
C ARG A 182 7.22 14.77 -8.18
N ASP A 183 8.53 15.02 -8.10
CA ASP A 183 9.41 14.98 -9.27
C ASP A 183 9.54 13.55 -9.80
N LYS A 184 9.65 12.56 -8.89
CA LYS A 184 9.71 11.15 -9.28
C LYS A 184 8.41 10.64 -9.89
N LEU A 185 7.24 11.06 -9.37
CA LEU A 185 5.96 10.72 -10.00
C LEU A 185 5.83 11.31 -11.41
N TYR A 186 6.28 12.55 -11.61
CA TYR A 186 6.31 13.18 -12.92
C TYR A 186 7.26 12.45 -13.89
N GLU A 187 8.49 12.16 -13.48
CA GLU A 187 9.45 11.37 -14.26
C GLU A 187 8.91 9.98 -14.62
N MET A 188 8.28 9.30 -13.65
CA MET A 188 7.69 7.98 -13.85
C MET A 188 6.55 8.01 -14.87
N SER A 189 5.72 9.06 -14.91
CA SER A 189 4.65 9.17 -15.90
C SER A 189 5.19 9.16 -17.34
N ARG A 190 6.30 9.86 -17.58
CA ARG A 190 6.97 9.93 -18.89
C ARG A 190 7.58 8.60 -19.29
N PHE A 191 8.07 7.84 -18.31
CA PHE A 191 8.72 6.55 -18.54
C PHE A 191 7.72 5.39 -18.72
N ILE A 192 6.71 5.33 -17.85
CA ILE A 192 5.72 4.25 -17.81
C ILE A 192 4.65 4.45 -18.91
N GLY A 193 4.42 5.69 -19.35
CA GLY A 193 3.41 6.01 -20.36
C GLY A 193 1.97 5.86 -19.85
N LEU A 194 1.79 5.80 -18.53
CA LEU A 194 0.49 5.72 -17.87
C LEU A 194 0.18 7.03 -17.13
N SER A 195 -1.11 7.35 -17.00
CA SER A 195 -1.57 8.52 -16.25
C SER A 195 -1.52 8.30 -14.73
N SER A 196 -1.47 7.06 -14.25
CA SER A 196 -1.52 6.72 -12.81
C SER A 196 -0.51 7.50 -11.94
N PRO A 197 0.77 7.70 -12.34
CA PRO A 197 1.69 8.53 -11.57
C PRO A 197 1.30 10.02 -11.51
N LEU A 198 0.71 10.57 -12.59
CA LEU A 198 0.23 11.96 -12.58
C LEU A 198 -0.99 12.12 -11.68
N VAL A 199 -1.91 11.16 -11.71
CA VAL A 199 -3.06 11.13 -10.79
C VAL A 199 -2.58 11.06 -9.34
N ALA A 200 -1.59 10.21 -9.05
CA ALA A 200 -1.00 10.12 -7.72
C ALA A 200 -0.37 11.44 -7.27
N LYS A 201 0.36 12.10 -8.18
CA LYS A 201 0.96 13.42 -7.93
C LYS A 201 -0.12 14.43 -7.56
N GLU A 202 -1.19 14.52 -8.34
CA GLU A 202 -2.28 15.48 -8.10
C GLU A 202 -2.98 15.23 -6.75
N VAL A 203 -3.25 13.97 -6.42
CA VAL A 203 -3.84 13.57 -5.13
C VAL A 203 -2.95 14.01 -3.97
N LEU A 204 -1.65 13.74 -4.04
CA LEU A 204 -0.70 14.08 -2.99
C LEU A 204 -0.51 15.60 -2.85
N GLU A 205 -0.41 16.34 -3.96
CA GLU A 205 -0.31 17.81 -3.91
C GLU A 205 -1.54 18.44 -3.26
N ARG A 206 -2.74 17.95 -3.59
CA ARG A 206 -3.99 18.39 -2.96
C ARG A 206 -4.01 18.08 -1.47
N PHE A 207 -3.58 16.87 -1.09
CA PHE A 207 -3.48 16.46 0.30
C PHE A 207 -2.51 17.35 1.09
N TRP A 208 -1.30 17.58 0.58
CA TRP A 208 -0.30 18.45 1.22
C TRP A 208 -0.79 19.90 1.35
N ALA A 209 -1.50 20.42 0.35
CA ALA A 209 -2.08 21.76 0.37
C ALA A 209 -3.23 21.90 1.38
N SER A 210 -3.94 20.81 1.69
CA SER A 210 -5.06 20.82 2.63
C SER A 210 -4.64 20.97 4.10
N GLY A 211 -3.37 20.70 4.43
CA GLY A 211 -2.87 20.68 5.80
C GLY A 211 -3.38 19.51 6.65
N LYS A 212 -4.16 18.60 6.07
CA LYS A 212 -4.66 17.40 6.73
C LYS A 212 -3.57 16.34 6.87
N THR A 213 -3.75 15.44 7.84
CA THR A 213 -2.74 14.45 8.23
C THR A 213 -3.27 13.01 8.26
N SER A 214 -4.59 12.81 8.26
CA SER A 214 -5.19 11.47 8.32
C SER A 214 -5.04 10.72 7.00
N TRP A 215 -4.96 9.38 7.09
CA TRP A 215 -4.90 8.52 5.91
C TRP A 215 -6.12 8.71 4.98
N ASP A 216 -7.33 8.68 5.55
CA ASP A 216 -8.57 8.79 4.78
C ASP A 216 -8.76 10.19 4.17
N ASP A 217 -8.11 11.22 4.73
CA ASP A 217 -8.12 12.57 4.16
C ASP A 217 -7.30 12.70 2.87
N CYS A 218 -6.35 11.77 2.64
CA CYS A 218 -5.53 11.75 1.43
C CYS A 218 -6.28 11.19 0.21
N PHE A 219 -7.26 10.30 0.41
CA PHE A 219 -7.93 9.59 -0.67
C PHE A 219 -9.44 9.81 -0.61
N ASP A 220 -9.97 10.67 -1.48
CA ASP A 220 -11.39 11.00 -1.60
C ASP A 220 -12.22 9.92 -2.32
N LYS A 221 -11.58 9.16 -3.21
CA LYS A 221 -12.16 8.06 -3.98
C LYS A 221 -11.19 6.90 -4.09
N GLN A 222 -11.63 5.79 -4.69
CA GLN A 222 -10.76 4.65 -4.95
C GLN A 222 -9.77 4.99 -6.08
N TYR A 223 -8.48 4.93 -5.79
CA TYR A 223 -7.42 5.07 -6.78
C TYR A 223 -6.67 3.77 -6.95
N VAL A 224 -6.32 3.42 -8.19
CA VAL A 224 -5.53 2.22 -8.50
C VAL A 224 -4.12 2.65 -8.92
N PHE A 225 -3.23 2.83 -7.94
CA PHE A 225 -1.83 3.18 -8.19
C PHE A 225 -0.97 1.93 -8.37
N THR A 226 -1.18 1.26 -9.49
CA THR A 226 -0.32 0.19 -9.97
C THR A 226 0.13 0.51 -11.39
N SER A 227 1.36 0.12 -11.70
CA SER A 227 1.88 0.16 -13.07
C SER A 227 1.43 -1.05 -13.90
N LEU A 228 0.79 -2.03 -13.25
CA LEU A 228 0.21 -3.20 -13.91
C LEU A 228 -1.06 -2.76 -14.62
N ILE A 229 -1.07 -2.86 -15.94
CA ILE A 229 -2.30 -2.81 -16.72
C ILE A 229 -3.16 -3.96 -16.19
N ALA A 230 -4.35 -3.64 -15.67
CA ALA A 230 -5.39 -4.64 -15.49
C ALA A 230 -5.69 -5.18 -16.89
N LEU A 231 -5.10 -6.32 -17.26
CA LEU A 231 -5.51 -7.05 -18.44
C LEU A 231 -6.95 -7.46 -18.17
N ASN A 232 -7.87 -6.74 -18.83
CA ASN A 232 -9.28 -7.03 -18.83
C ASN A 232 -9.41 -8.49 -19.28
N VAL A 233 -9.77 -9.40 -18.38
CA VAL A 233 -10.15 -10.75 -18.78
C VAL A 233 -11.52 -10.58 -19.40
N GLY A 234 -11.51 -10.34 -20.71
CA GLY A 234 -12.72 -10.30 -21.51
C GLY A 234 -13.46 -11.60 -21.27
N SER A 235 -14.67 -11.47 -20.73
CA SER A 235 -15.71 -12.46 -20.87
C SER A 235 -15.89 -12.70 -22.37
N GLN A 236 -15.36 -13.82 -22.88
CA GLN A 236 -15.88 -14.39 -24.10
C GLN A 236 -16.95 -15.40 -23.71
N SER A 237 -18.14 -15.09 -24.23
CA SER A 237 -19.43 -15.77 -24.23
C SER A 237 -19.37 -17.28 -24.40
#